data_AF-A0AAN3A380-F1
#
_entry.id   AF-A0AAN3A380-F1
#
_cell.length_a   1.000
_cell.length_b   1.000
_cell.length_c   1.000
_cell.angle_alpha   90.00
_cell.angle_beta   90.00
_cell.angle_gamma   90.00
#
_symmetry.space_group_name_H-M   'P 1'
#
loop_
_entity.id
_entity.type
_entity.pdbx_description
1 polymer ?
#
loop_
_entity_poly.entity_id
_entity_poly.type
_entity_poly.pdbx_seq_one_letter_code
_entity_poly.pdbx_strand_id
1 'polypeptide(L)'
;MHNGWSFDVNYMAPSKYMKITSGLMTHFPGMLGFGAGYSISNWNIDLYMQTPYKAVSKGHLQQIGYERRYENRIPRVSDHVISLSVNYRFTFGKKKHKFDNSVIQDTNQSTISSD
;
A
#
# COMPACT_ATOMS: atom_id res chain seq x y z
N MET A 1 16.80 -2.05 7.07
CA MET A 1 15.58 -1.24 6.89
C MET A 1 16.06 0.19 6.90
N HIS A 2 15.70 0.95 5.86
CA HIS A 2 16.11 2.35 5.77
C HIS A 2 15.21 3.15 6.70
N ASN A 3 15.81 3.95 7.58
CA ASN A 3 15.04 4.91 8.35
C ASN A 3 14.78 6.12 7.47
N GLY A 4 13.58 6.67 7.50
CA GLY A 4 13.29 7.88 6.76
C GLY A 4 11.84 8.03 6.36
N TRP A 5 11.62 9.14 5.68
CA TRP A 5 10.33 9.53 5.15
C TRP A 5 10.11 8.97 3.75
N SER A 6 8.87 8.58 3.45
CA SER A 6 8.39 8.25 2.12
C SER A 6 7.15 9.09 1.81
N PHE A 7 7.04 9.59 0.59
CA PHE A 7 5.89 10.37 0.15
C PHE A 7 5.45 9.90 -1.23
N ASP A 8 4.14 9.80 -1.45
CA ASP A 8 3.57 9.48 -2.74
C ASP A 8 2.34 10.35 -3.05
N VAL A 9 2.15 10.61 -4.35
CA VAL A 9 1.00 11.35 -4.87
C VAL A 9 0.47 10.58 -6.07
N ASN A 10 -0.82 10.27 -6.04
CA ASN A 10 -1.48 9.49 -7.08
C ASN A 10 -2.63 10.29 -7.66
N TYR A 11 -2.77 10.30 -8.98
CA TYR A 11 -3.91 10.91 -9.66
C TYR A 11 -4.60 9.89 -10.56
N MET A 12 -5.89 9.67 -10.32
CA MET A 12 -6.75 8.91 -11.21
C MET A 12 -7.58 9.88 -12.04
N ALA A 13 -7.36 9.88 -13.36
CA ALA A 13 -8.12 10.68 -14.28
C ALA A 13 -9.60 10.23 -14.32
N PRO A 14 -10.56 11.16 -14.43
CA PRO A 14 -11.96 10.82 -14.59
C PRO A 14 -12.17 9.99 -15.86
N SER A 15 -13.03 8.99 -15.79
CA SER A 15 -13.33 8.13 -16.93
C SER A 15 -14.82 7.99 -17.15
N LYS A 16 -15.17 7.66 -18.39
CA LYS A 16 -16.54 7.35 -18.81
C LYS A 16 -16.48 6.08 -19.64
N TYR A 17 -17.36 5.14 -19.37
CA TYR A 17 -17.51 3.97 -20.21
C TYR A 17 -18.99 3.60 -20.34
N MET A 18 -19.30 2.90 -21.42
CA MET A 18 -20.64 2.41 -21.70
C MET A 18 -20.67 0.90 -21.51
N LYS A 19 -21.60 0.41 -20.71
CA LYS A 19 -21.79 -1.04 -20.53
C LYS A 19 -22.48 -1.61 -21.76
N ILE A 20 -21.76 -2.42 -22.54
CA ILE A 20 -22.24 -2.99 -23.82
C ILE A 20 -23.58 -3.70 -23.69
N THR A 21 -23.81 -4.38 -22.57
CA THR A 21 -25.03 -5.17 -22.32
C THR A 21 -26.27 -4.35 -22.01
N SER A 22 -26.13 -3.13 -21.50
CA SER A 22 -27.26 -2.34 -20.99
C SER A 22 -27.33 -0.92 -21.56
N GLY A 23 -26.41 -0.52 -22.45
CA GLY A 23 -26.34 0.84 -23.00
C GLY A 23 -26.10 1.93 -21.96
N LEU A 24 -25.71 1.53 -20.75
CA LEU A 24 -25.66 2.40 -19.59
C LEU A 24 -24.30 3.09 -19.57
N MET A 25 -24.29 4.42 -19.72
CA MET A 25 -23.08 5.21 -19.49
C MET A 25 -22.83 5.36 -18.00
N THR A 26 -21.63 4.98 -17.55
CA THR A 26 -21.15 5.17 -16.18
C THR A 26 -20.03 6.21 -16.18
N HIS A 27 -20.08 7.13 -15.22
CA HIS A 27 -19.04 8.13 -15.00
C HIS A 27 -18.31 7.87 -13.68
N PHE A 28 -16.98 7.78 -13.75
CA PHE A 28 -16.11 7.73 -12.59
C PHE A 28 -15.44 9.10 -12.40
N PRO A 29 -15.58 9.71 -11.20
CA PRO A 29 -14.93 10.97 -10.90
C PRO A 29 -13.41 10.79 -10.81
N GLY A 30 -12.66 11.86 -11.03
CA GLY A 30 -11.22 11.86 -10.79
C GLY A 30 -10.92 11.79 -9.30
N MET A 31 -9.78 11.23 -8.93
CA MET A 31 -9.37 11.07 -7.53
C MET A 31 -7.91 11.50 -7.35
N LEU A 32 -7.63 12.19 -6.25
CA LEU A 32 -6.27 12.48 -5.79
C LEU A 32 -6.01 11.67 -4.52
N GLY A 33 -4.87 10.98 -4.50
CA GLY A 33 -4.33 10.28 -3.35
C GLY A 33 -3.02 10.92 -2.90
N PHE A 34 -2.82 11.02 -1.60
CA PHE A 34 -1.58 11.44 -0.96
C PHE A 34 -1.21 10.43 0.11
N GLY A 35 0.04 9.96 0.09
CA GLY A 35 0.60 9.11 1.12
C GLY A 35 1.85 9.72 1.73
N ALA A 36 2.00 9.56 3.04
CA ALA A 36 3.18 9.92 3.79
C ALA A 36 3.50 8.79 4.78
N GLY A 37 4.71 8.27 4.74
CA GLY A 37 5.19 7.20 5.59
C GLY A 37 6.45 7.61 6.32
N TYR A 38 6.64 7.07 7.52
CA TYR A 38 7.89 7.16 8.25
C TYR A 38 8.28 5.79 8.80
N SER A 39 9.48 5.35 8.44
CA SER A 39 10.06 4.11 8.94
C SER A 39 11.16 4.41 9.94
N ILE A 40 11.10 3.76 11.10
CA ILE A 40 12.17 3.79 12.10
C ILE A 40 12.41 2.39 12.67
N SER A 41 13.61 1.85 12.41
CA SER A 41 13.99 0.49 12.80
C SER A 41 13.01 -0.55 12.25
N ASN A 42 12.22 -1.17 13.12
CA ASN A 42 11.22 -2.18 12.78
C ASN A 42 9.79 -1.60 12.73
N TRP A 43 9.60 -0.31 12.98
CA TRP A 43 8.31 0.38 12.92
C TRP A 43 8.12 1.09 11.58
N ASN A 44 6.91 1.03 11.04
CA ASN A 44 6.46 1.80 9.88
C ASN A 44 5.13 2.45 10.23
N ILE A 45 5.03 3.76 10.03
CA ILE A 45 3.84 4.55 10.29
C ILE A 45 3.44 5.17 8.95
N ASP A 46 2.25 4.85 8.46
CA ASP A 46 1.77 5.25 7.15
C ASP A 46 0.46 6.02 7.29
N LEU A 47 0.41 7.23 6.75
CA LEU A 47 -0.78 8.05 6.59
C LEU A 47 -1.14 8.08 5.11
N TYR A 48 -2.36 7.68 4.78
CA TYR A 48 -2.89 7.73 3.42
C TYR A 48 -4.20 8.53 3.39
N MET A 49 -4.32 9.42 2.42
CA MET A 49 -5.48 10.27 2.20
C MET A 49 -5.93 10.15 0.75
N GLN A 50 -7.22 9.90 0.54
CA GLN A 50 -7.81 9.86 -0.79
C GLN A 50 -9.06 10.73 -0.85
N THR A 51 -9.07 11.67 -1.79
CA THR A 51 -10.20 12.58 -2.01
C THR A 51 -10.69 12.44 -3.44
N PRO A 52 -11.90 11.91 -3.70
CA PRO A 52 -12.59 12.14 -4.95
C PRO A 52 -12.85 13.63 -5.17
N TYR A 53 -12.50 14.14 -6.36
CA TYR A 53 -12.95 15.45 -6.81
C TYR A 53 -14.46 15.35 -7.12
N LYS A 54 -15.32 15.65 -6.14
CA LYS A 54 -16.80 15.65 -6.25
C LYS A 54 -17.36 14.38 -6.90
N ALA A 55 -17.58 13.33 -6.10
CA ALA A 55 -18.12 12.05 -6.57
C ALA A 55 -19.63 12.06 -6.86
N VAL A 56 -20.04 12.66 -7.98
CA VAL A 56 -21.39 12.44 -8.53
C VAL A 56 -21.27 11.55 -9.77
N SER A 57 -21.61 10.27 -9.63
CA SER A 57 -21.72 9.38 -10.79
C SER A 57 -23.07 9.62 -11.46
N LYS A 58 -23.04 10.23 -12.65
CA LYS A 58 -24.22 10.45 -13.48
C LYS A 58 -24.20 9.48 -14.63
N GLY A 59 -25.34 8.86 -14.90
CA GLY A 59 -25.49 8.01 -16.05
C GLY A 59 -26.69 8.36 -16.89
N HIS A 60 -26.51 8.11 -18.18
CA HIS A 60 -27.46 8.49 -19.21
C HIS A 60 -27.72 7.28 -20.11
N LEU A 61 -28.99 6.98 -20.35
CA LEU A 61 -29.40 5.94 -21.30
C LEU A 61 -30.36 6.60 -22.30
N GLN A 62 -29.91 6.69 -23.54
CA GLN A 62 -30.65 7.31 -24.65
C GLN A 62 -31.01 6.20 -25.63
N GLN A 63 -32.31 5.95 -25.79
CA GLN A 63 -32.87 5.00 -26.75
C GLN A 63 -33.96 5.73 -27.54
N ILE A 64 -34.23 5.35 -28.79
CA ILE A 64 -35.15 6.09 -29.67
C ILE A 64 -36.52 6.24 -28.99
N GLY A 65 -36.91 7.49 -28.70
CA GLY A 65 -38.19 7.84 -28.05
C GLY A 65 -38.24 7.71 -26.52
N TYR A 66 -37.17 7.28 -25.85
CA TYR A 66 -37.14 7.12 -24.39
C TYR A 66 -35.80 7.52 -23.78
N GLU A 67 -35.85 8.39 -22.77
CA GLU A 67 -34.67 8.89 -22.05
C GLU A 67 -34.76 8.48 -20.57
N ARG A 68 -33.83 7.64 -20.10
CA ARG A 68 -33.73 7.28 -18.68
C ARG A 68 -32.49 7.91 -18.07
N ARG A 69 -32.70 8.88 -17.20
CA ARG A 69 -31.67 9.50 -16.36
C ARG A 69 -31.61 8.80 -15.02
N TYR A 70 -30.41 8.45 -14.57
CA TYR A 70 -30.20 7.99 -13.20
C TYR A 70 -28.97 8.69 -12.61
N GLU A 71 -29.12 9.15 -11.37
CA GLU A 71 -28.03 9.75 -10.59
C GLU A 71 -27.75 8.79 -9.44
N ASN A 72 -26.55 8.23 -9.40
CA ASN A 72 -26.11 7.40 -8.29
C ASN A 72 -25.11 8.20 -7.47
N ARG A 73 -25.51 8.61 -6.27
CA ARG A 73 -24.64 9.34 -5.35
C ARG A 73 -23.83 8.35 -4.55
N ILE A 74 -22.51 8.45 -4.63
CA ILE A 74 -21.63 7.75 -3.72
C ILE A 74 -21.85 8.37 -2.32
N PRO A 75 -22.15 7.59 -1.28
CA PRO A 75 -22.39 8.15 0.06
C PRO A 75 -21.16 8.94 0.54
N ARG A 76 -21.41 10.15 1.07
CA ARG A 76 -20.38 11.12 1.51
C ARG A 76 -19.33 10.58 2.48
N VAL A 77 -19.62 9.45 3.13
CA VAL A 77 -18.69 8.72 4.01
C VAL A 77 -17.44 8.22 3.26
N SER A 78 -17.46 8.21 1.93
CA SER A 78 -16.33 7.86 1.06
C SER A 78 -15.75 9.02 0.25
N ASP A 79 -16.19 10.27 0.52
CA ASP A 79 -15.68 11.46 -0.19
C ASP A 79 -14.28 11.87 0.26
N HIS A 80 -13.88 11.49 1.47
CA HIS A 80 -12.54 11.71 2.01
C HIS A 80 -12.18 10.52 2.90
N VAL A 81 -11.36 9.61 2.38
CA VAL A 81 -10.85 8.48 3.17
C VAL A 81 -9.48 8.88 3.70
N ILE A 82 -9.35 8.89 5.02
CA ILE A 82 -8.06 9.08 5.72
C ILE A 82 -7.79 7.80 6.49
N SER A 83 -6.63 7.20 6.24
CA SER A 83 -6.21 5.93 6.84
C SER A 83 -4.86 6.12 7.52
N LEU A 84 -4.75 5.64 8.76
CA LEU A 84 -3.50 5.57 9.51
C LEU A 84 -3.17 4.10 9.76
N SER A 85 -1.98 3.67 9.38
CA SER A 85 -1.46 2.32 9.60
C SER A 85 -0.18 2.38 10.43
N VAL A 86 -0.05 1.47 11.39
CA VAL A 86 1.17 1.30 12.19
C VAL A 86 1.57 -0.16 12.15
N ASN A 87 2.72 -0.44 11.57
CA ASN A 87 3.21 -1.78 11.28
C ASN A 87 4.56 -2.01 11.96
N TYR A 88 4.65 -3.06 12.79
CA TYR A 88 5.91 -3.50 13.40
C TYR A 88 6.38 -4.82 12.79
N ARG A 89 7.65 -4.88 12.37
CA ARG A 89 8.26 -6.08 11.76
C ARG A 89 9.27 -6.73 12.70
N PHE A 90 8.96 -7.92 13.19
CA PHE A 90 9.94 -8.75 13.92
C PHE A 90 10.95 -9.36 12.94
N THR A 91 12.25 -9.24 13.24
CA THR A 91 13.32 -9.90 12.47
C THR A 91 14.12 -10.80 13.39
N PHE A 92 13.94 -12.12 13.31
CA PHE A 92 14.74 -13.09 14.04
C PHE A 92 16.03 -13.41 13.25
N GLY A 93 17.20 -13.43 13.91
CA GLY A 93 18.46 -13.89 13.29
C GLY A 93 19.52 -12.83 12.91
N LYS A 94 19.33 -11.53 13.19
CA LYS A 94 20.36 -10.50 12.90
C LYS A 94 21.33 -10.18 14.04
N LYS A 95 21.15 -10.76 15.23
CA LYS A 95 22.23 -10.82 16.21
C LYS A 95 23.21 -11.85 15.66
N LYS A 96 24.30 -11.39 15.02
CA LYS A 96 25.44 -12.25 14.70
C LYS A 96 25.69 -13.12 15.92
N HIS A 97 25.57 -14.44 15.78
CA HIS A 97 26.16 -15.34 16.77
C HIS A 97 27.64 -14.95 16.82
N LYS A 98 28.03 -14.19 17.84
CA LYS A 98 29.44 -14.10 18.20
C LYS A 98 29.74 -15.47 18.76
N PHE A 99 30.25 -16.36 17.91
CA PHE A 99 30.95 -17.52 18.43
C PHE A 99 32.07 -16.96 19.29
N ASP A 100 31.98 -17.21 20.60
CA ASP A 100 33.04 -16.88 21.52
C ASP A 100 34.20 -17.79 21.14
N ASN A 101 35.19 -17.26 20.42
CA ASN A 101 36.44 -17.94 20.19
C ASN A 101 37.25 -17.87 21.50
N SER A 102 36.71 -18.46 22.57
CA SER A 102 37.55 -18.89 23.67
C SER A 102 38.52 -19.90 23.07
N VAL A 103 39.79 -19.53 23.00
CA VAL A 103 40.89 -20.36 22.52
C VAL A 103 40.69 -21.78 23.05
N ILE A 104 40.28 -22.69 22.18
CA ILE A 104 40.25 -24.11 22.51
C ILE A 104 41.71 -24.48 22.65
N GLN A 105 42.16 -24.65 23.90
CA GLN A 105 43.46 -25.23 24.18
C GLN A 105 43.42 -26.64 23.58
N ASP A 106 44.28 -26.85 22.58
CA ASP A 106 44.34 -28.11 21.85
C ASP A 106 44.92 -29.19 22.79
N THR A 107 44.05 -29.82 23.57
CA THR A 107 44.38 -30.92 24.50
C THR A 107 44.55 -32.25 23.75
N ASN A 108 45.13 -32.20 22.56
CA ASN A 108 45.52 -33.39 21.80
C ASN A 108 47.00 -33.27 21.46
N GLN A 109 47.86 -33.45 22.47
CA GLN A 109 49.24 -33.87 22.23
C GLN A 109 49.19 -35.29 21.66
N SER A 110 49.14 -35.44 20.34
CA SER A 110 49.33 -36.73 19.69
C SER A 110 50.82 -37.10 19.71
N THR A 111 51.13 -38.14 20.48
CA THR A 111 52.44 -38.79 20.56
C THR A 111 52.72 -39.52 19.25
N ILE A 112 53.41 -38.87 18.30
CA ILE A 112 54.06 -39.58 17.20
C ILE A 112 55.53 -39.16 17.22
N SER A 113 56.40 -40.05 17.69
CA SER A 113 57.84 -39.95 17.50
C SER A 113 58.15 -40.27 16.03
N SER A 114 58.90 -39.40 15.37
CA SER A 114 59.53 -39.70 14.10
C SER A 114 60.75 -40.61 14.35
N ASP A 115 60.71 -41.83 13.82
CA ASP A 115 61.91 -42.63 13.53
C ASP A 115 62.66 -42.04 12.32
#